data_AF-A0A182E6W5-F1
#
_entry.id   AF-A0A182E6W5-F1
#
_cell.length_a   1.000
_cell.length_b   1.000
_cell.length_c   1.000
_cell.angle_alpha   90.00
_cell.angle_beta   90.00
_cell.angle_gamma   90.00
#
_symmetry.space_group_name_H-M   'P 1'
#
loop_
_entity.id
_entity.type
_entity.pdbx_description
1 polymer ?
#
loop_
_entity_poly.entity_id
_entity_poly.type
_entity_poly.pdbx_seq_one_letter_code
_entity_poly.pdbx_strand_id
1 'polypeptide(L)'
;MAASTLLLSDFEHQYSVQTAEITARIGRLRDLNKNERVEGIHQIQRLLVDVENLLEQMELTVRELKPSSAERSKYDLRVRSYRNDKKQLDAELDKAIQRLKDNADRDELMTFDNQISINQ
;
A
#
# COMPACT_ATOMS: atom_id res chain seq x y z
N MET A 1 1.86 26.78 -16.66
CA MET A 1 3.02 25.92 -17.01
C MET A 1 3.90 25.67 -15.79
N ALA A 2 4.55 26.66 -15.18
CA ALA A 2 5.42 26.43 -13.99
C ALA A 2 4.68 25.93 -12.73
N ALA A 3 3.43 26.38 -12.51
CA ALA A 3 2.64 25.95 -11.35
C ALA A 3 2.26 24.46 -11.41
N SER A 4 1.90 23.93 -12.59
CA SER A 4 1.55 22.52 -12.77
C SER A 4 2.74 21.60 -12.50
N THR A 5 3.96 22.00 -12.87
CA THR A 5 5.17 21.23 -12.58
C THR A 5 5.54 21.23 -11.10
N LEU A 6 5.33 22.35 -10.40
CA LEU A 6 5.51 22.43 -8.94
C LEU A 6 4.53 21.48 -8.24
N LEU A 7 3.25 21.55 -8.61
CA LEU A 7 2.20 20.69 -8.07
C LEU A 7 2.51 19.20 -8.29
N LEU A 8 2.99 18.82 -9.48
CA LEU A 8 3.41 17.45 -9.75
C LEU A 8 4.61 17.01 -8.89
N SER A 9 5.54 17.92 -8.59
CA SER A 9 6.64 17.63 -7.66
C SER A 9 6.14 17.42 -6.23
N ASP A 10 5.14 18.17 -5.78
CA ASP A 10 4.54 18.01 -4.46
C ASP A 10 3.80 16.66 -4.38
N PHE A 11 3.09 16.27 -5.44
CA PHE A 11 2.46 14.96 -5.53
C PHE A 11 3.49 13.82 -5.50
N GLU A 12 4.64 13.95 -6.17
CA GLU A 12 5.71 12.96 -6.11
C GLU A 12 6.26 12.80 -4.69
N HIS A 13 6.44 13.91 -3.98
CA HIS A 13 6.88 13.87 -2.58
C HIS A 13 5.84 13.18 -1.70
N GLN A 14 4.57 13.55 -1.83
CA GLN A 14 3.48 12.92 -1.09
C GLN A 14 3.38 11.41 -1.37
N TYR A 15 3.49 11.02 -2.64
CA TYR A 15 3.51 9.62 -3.06
C TYR A 15 4.65 8.85 -2.38
N SER A 16 5.86 9.42 -2.38
CA SER A 16 7.03 8.80 -1.76
C SER A 16 6.84 8.59 -0.25
N VAL A 17 6.23 9.56 0.44
CA VAL A 17 5.98 9.46 1.89
C VAL A 17 4.92 8.41 2.18
N GLN A 18 3.79 8.44 1.46
CA GLN A 18 2.68 7.51 1.66
C GLN A 18 3.09 6.07 1.37
N THR A 19 3.83 5.81 0.30
CA THR A 19 4.29 4.46 -0.04
C THR A 19 5.31 3.92 0.97
N ALA A 20 6.24 4.73 1.44
CA ALA A 20 7.16 4.35 2.51
C ALA A 20 6.41 4.00 3.81
N GLU A 21 5.39 4.78 4.16
CA GLU A 21 4.54 4.50 5.31
C GLU A 21 3.76 3.18 5.15
N ILE A 22 3.18 2.93 3.97
CA ILE A 22 2.48 1.69 3.65
C ILE A 22 3.42 0.49 3.82
N THR A 23 4.60 0.52 3.21
CA THR A 23 5.59 -0.57 3.31
C THR A 23 6.01 -0.81 4.76
N ALA A 24 6.27 0.25 5.53
CA ALA A 24 6.63 0.12 6.95
C ALA A 24 5.50 -0.50 7.78
N ARG A 25 4.25 -0.11 7.52
CA ARG A 25 3.07 -0.65 8.22
C ARG A 25 2.82 -2.11 7.86
N ILE A 26 2.93 -2.50 6.59
CA ILE A 26 2.84 -3.91 6.14
C ILE A 26 3.86 -4.76 6.90
N GLY A 27 5.12 -4.29 6.99
CA GLY A 27 6.19 -5.00 7.70
C GLY A 27 5.91 -5.23 9.19
N ARG A 28 5.23 -4.29 9.85
CA ARG A 28 4.91 -4.34 11.29
C ARG A 28 3.65 -5.14 11.63
N LEU A 29 2.80 -5.49 10.65
CA LEU A 29 1.54 -6.19 10.90
C LEU A 29 1.71 -7.50 11.69
N ARG A 30 2.83 -8.21 11.50
CA ARG A 30 3.13 -9.46 12.21
C ARG A 30 3.37 -9.29 13.71
N ASP A 31 3.84 -8.13 14.12
CA ASP A 31 4.22 -7.86 15.51
C ASP A 31 3.02 -7.36 16.34
N LEU A 32 1.93 -6.97 15.66
CA LEU A 32 0.70 -6.49 16.29
C LEU A 32 -0.12 -7.63 16.90
N ASN A 33 -0.95 -7.32 17.91
CA ASN A 33 -1.93 -8.27 18.44
C ASN A 33 -3.17 -8.38 17.52
N LYS A 34 -4.09 -9.33 17.78
CA LYS A 34 -5.23 -9.61 16.89
C LYS A 34 -6.10 -8.39 16.58
N ASN A 35 -6.40 -7.56 17.58
CA ASN A 35 -7.25 -6.38 17.40
C ASN A 35 -6.50 -5.27 16.64
N GLU A 36 -5.25 -5.01 17.04
CA GLU A 36 -4.36 -4.05 16.38
C GLU A 36 -4.05 -4.42 14.92
N ARG A 37 -3.97 -5.72 14.60
CA ARG A 37 -3.79 -6.20 13.22
C ARG A 37 -4.95 -5.77 12.32
N VAL A 38 -6.18 -5.98 12.77
CA VAL A 38 -7.38 -5.62 11.99
C VAL A 38 -7.41 -4.11 11.74
N GLU A 39 -7.13 -3.32 12.79
CA GLU A 39 -7.05 -1.88 12.65
C GLU A 39 -5.92 -1.45 11.71
N GLY A 40 -4.73 -2.06 11.86
CA GLY A 40 -3.56 -1.80 11.01
C GLY A 40 -3.82 -2.12 9.54
N ILE A 41 -4.52 -3.22 9.24
CA ILE A 41 -4.93 -3.56 7.87
C ILE A 41 -5.88 -2.48 7.32
N HIS A 42 -6.90 -2.07 8.07
CA HIS A 42 -7.82 -1.02 7.63
C HIS A 42 -7.12 0.33 7.43
N GLN A 43 -6.11 0.65 8.25
CA GLN A 43 -5.29 1.85 8.08
C GLN A 43 -4.48 1.77 6.78
N ILE A 44 -3.83 0.63 6.48
CA ILE A 44 -3.08 0.45 5.23
C ILE A 44 -4.00 0.52 4.01
N GLN A 45 -5.18 -0.11 4.06
CA GLN A 45 -6.16 -0.05 2.98
C GLN A 45 -6.61 1.38 2.67
N ARG A 46 -6.84 2.20 3.71
CA ARG A 46 -7.13 3.64 3.53
C ARG A 46 -5.97 4.38 2.86
N LEU A 47 -4.74 4.16 3.30
CA LEU A 47 -3.56 4.76 2.67
C LEU A 47 -3.41 4.34 1.19
N LEU A 48 -3.70 3.09 0.85
CA LEU A 48 -3.67 2.61 -0.54
C LEU A 48 -4.74 3.30 -1.41
N VAL A 49 -5.93 3.56 -0.86
CA VAL A 49 -6.97 4.36 -1.53
C VAL A 49 -6.51 5.81 -1.70
N ASP A 50 -5.89 6.41 -0.69
CA ASP A 50 -5.34 7.77 -0.79
C ASP A 50 -4.25 7.88 -1.85
N VAL A 51 -3.38 6.86 -1.96
CA VAL A 51 -2.38 6.78 -3.04
C VAL A 51 -3.04 6.67 -4.41
N GLU A 52 -4.09 5.86 -4.57
CA GLU A 52 -4.82 5.76 -5.84
C GLU A 52 -5.40 7.13 -6.23
N ASN A 53 -6.08 7.81 -5.29
CA ASN A 53 -6.64 9.15 -5.51
C ASN A 53 -5.57 10.19 -5.87
N LEU A 54 -4.37 10.09 -5.26
CA LEU A 54 -3.23 10.94 -5.59
C LEU A 54 -2.75 10.69 -7.02
N LEU A 55 -2.63 9.42 -7.43
CA LEU A 55 -2.20 9.06 -8.78
C LEU A 55 -3.21 9.53 -9.83
N GLU A 56 -4.51 9.46 -9.55
CA GLU A 56 -5.55 10.02 -10.42
C GLU A 56 -5.40 11.54 -10.58
N GLN A 57 -5.13 12.28 -9.50
CA GLN A 57 -4.87 13.72 -9.55
C GLN A 57 -3.58 14.05 -10.33
N MET A 58 -2.53 13.25 -10.15
CA MET A 58 -1.31 13.36 -10.95
C MET A 58 -1.63 13.19 -12.44
N GLU A 59 -2.36 12.15 -12.83
CA GLU A 59 -2.74 11.92 -14.22
C GLU A 59 -3.52 13.08 -14.83
N LEU A 60 -4.50 13.63 -14.10
CA LEU A 60 -5.25 14.79 -14.54
C LEU A 60 -4.33 15.99 -14.75
N THR A 61 -3.43 16.25 -13.81
CA THR A 61 -2.46 17.36 -13.89
C THR A 61 -1.46 17.17 -15.03
N VAL A 62 -1.02 15.94 -15.31
CA VAL A 62 -0.15 15.64 -16.46
C VAL A 62 -0.87 15.90 -17.78
N ARG A 63 -2.18 15.60 -17.86
CA ARG A 63 -2.98 15.85 -19.08
C ARG A 63 -3.11 17.35 -19.40
N GLU A 64 -3.04 18.22 -18.40
CA GLU A 64 -3.03 19.68 -18.58
C GLU A 64 -1.72 20.21 -19.17
N LEU A 65 -0.63 19.43 -19.12
CA LEU A 65 0.62 19.79 -19.75
C LEU A 65 0.52 19.72 -21.28
N LYS A 66 1.32 20.55 -21.96
CA LYS A 66 1.38 20.57 -23.43
C LYS A 66 1.67 19.16 -23.97
N PRO A 67 0.86 18.63 -24.92
CA PRO A 67 0.95 17.24 -25.40
C PRO A 67 2.34 16.78 -25.85
N SER A 68 3.11 17.65 -26.50
CA SER A 68 4.45 17.34 -27.01
C SER A 68 5.58 17.84 -26.12
N SER A 69 5.28 18.20 -24.86
CA SER A 69 6.32 18.67 -23.94
C SER A 69 7.08 17.51 -23.31
N ALA A 70 8.40 17.68 -23.15
CA ALA A 70 9.25 16.71 -22.49
C ALA A 70 8.81 16.42 -21.03
N GLU A 71 8.33 17.45 -20.32
CA GLU A 71 7.79 17.28 -18.97
C GLU A 71 6.57 16.36 -18.95
N ARG A 72 5.63 16.50 -19.90
CA ARG A 72 4.48 15.60 -19.98
C ARG A 72 4.92 14.15 -20.15
N SER A 73 5.82 13.88 -21.09
CA SER A 73 6.33 12.51 -21.31
C SER A 73 7.03 11.94 -20.08
N LYS A 74 7.81 12.77 -19.37
CA LYS A 74 8.48 12.40 -18.12
C LYS A 74 7.48 12.02 -17.03
N TYR A 75 6.48 12.87 -16.76
CA TYR A 75 5.50 12.58 -15.72
C TYR A 75 4.53 11.46 -16.09
N ASP A 76 4.16 11.31 -17.37
CA ASP A 76 3.39 10.16 -17.85
C ASP A 76 4.11 8.84 -17.53
N LEU A 77 5.42 8.77 -17.75
CA LEU A 77 6.22 7.59 -17.43
C LEU A 77 6.26 7.33 -15.91
N ARG A 78 6.42 8.38 -15.10
CA ARG A 78 6.46 8.27 -13.64
C ARG A 78 5.14 7.77 -13.07
N VAL A 79 4.01 8.34 -13.48
CA VAL A 79 2.68 7.88 -13.03
C VAL A 79 2.46 6.42 -13.41
N ARG A 80 2.86 6.00 -14.62
CA ARG A 80 2.80 4.57 -15.01
C ARG A 80 3.62 3.67 -14.09
N SER A 81 4.83 4.09 -13.71
CA SER A 81 5.66 3.37 -12.74
C SER A 81 4.93 3.28 -11.40
N TYR A 82 4.45 4.41 -10.88
CA TYR A 82 3.79 4.48 -9.58
C TYR A 82 2.50 3.66 -9.50
N ARG A 83 1.73 3.57 -10.60
CA ARG A 83 0.57 2.66 -10.73
C ARG A 83 0.99 1.20 -10.60
N ASN A 84 2.13 0.81 -11.19
CA ASN A 84 2.63 -0.55 -11.07
C ASN A 84 3.13 -0.84 -9.65
N ASP A 85 3.85 0.10 -9.05
CA ASP A 85 4.35 -0.01 -7.68
C ASP A 85 3.18 -0.13 -6.69
N LYS A 86 2.11 0.65 -6.88
CA LYS A 86 0.88 0.54 -6.06
C LYS A 86 0.25 -0.84 -6.16
N LYS A 87 0.18 -1.44 -7.36
CA LYS A 87 -0.30 -2.83 -7.52
C LYS A 87 0.57 -3.83 -6.79
N GLN A 88 1.88 -3.59 -6.69
CA GLN A 88 2.78 -4.43 -5.90
C GLN A 88 2.47 -4.28 -4.40
N LEU A 89 2.23 -3.06 -3.92
CA LEU A 89 1.83 -2.82 -2.51
C LEU A 89 0.50 -3.49 -2.15
N ASP A 90 -0.50 -3.43 -3.04
CA ASP A 90 -1.76 -4.17 -2.88
C ASP A 90 -1.49 -5.68 -2.70
N ALA A 91 -0.69 -6.25 -3.60
CA ALA A 91 -0.33 -7.67 -3.56
C ALA A 91 0.53 -8.04 -2.33
N GLU A 92 1.37 -7.13 -1.83
CA GLU A 92 2.14 -7.32 -0.61
C GLU A 92 1.24 -7.35 0.62
N LEU A 93 0.26 -6.45 0.70
CA LEU A 93 -0.74 -6.47 1.77
C LEU A 93 -1.54 -7.78 1.76
N ASP A 94 -2.03 -8.21 0.60
CA ASP A 94 -2.78 -9.47 0.47
C ASP A 94 -1.95 -10.67 0.94
N LYS A 95 -0.69 -10.75 0.53
CA LYS A 95 0.26 -11.79 0.99
C LYS A 95 0.50 -11.71 2.49
N ALA A 96 0.60 -10.52 3.06
CA ALA A 96 0.77 -10.34 4.50
C ALA A 96 -0.46 -10.84 5.25
N ILE A 97 -1.67 -10.50 4.79
CA ILE A 97 -2.94 -10.96 5.37
C ILE A 97 -3.04 -12.48 5.30
N GLN A 98 -2.71 -13.09 4.16
CA GLN A 98 -2.79 -14.55 4.02
C GLN A 98 -1.86 -15.26 5.00
N ARG A 99 -0.60 -14.81 5.12
CA ARG A 99 0.36 -15.37 6.09
C ARG A 99 -0.12 -15.25 7.54
N LEU A 100 -0.81 -14.17 7.88
CA LEU A 100 -1.37 -13.97 9.21
C LEU A 100 -2.51 -14.97 9.51
N LYS A 101 -3.34 -15.28 8.51
CA LYS A 101 -4.40 -16.29 8.62
C LYS A 101 -3.81 -17.69 8.77
N ASP A 102 -2.89 -18.07 7.89
CA ASP A 102 -2.25 -19.40 7.92
C ASP A 102 -1.57 -19.68 9.27
N ASN A 103 -0.95 -18.66 9.87
CA ASN A 103 -0.34 -18.77 11.21
C ASN A 103 -1.39 -18.90 12.32
N ALA A 104 -2.50 -18.16 12.24
CA ALA A 104 -3.57 -18.24 13.23
C ALA A 104 -4.24 -19.62 13.22
N ASP A 105 -4.51 -20.17 12.03
CA ASP A 105 -5.09 -21.51 11.87
C ASP A 105 -4.16 -22.59 12.46
N ARG A 106 -2.84 -22.44 12.29
CA ARG A 106 -1.84 -23.34 12.89
C ARG A 106 -1.84 -23.27 14.42
N ASP A 107 -1.89 -22.08 15.00
CA ASP A 107 -1.90 -21.89 16.46
C ASP A 107 -3.18 -22.46 17.09
N GLU A 108 -4.32 -22.31 16.40
CA GLU A 108 -5.60 -22.92 16.82
C GLU A 108 -5.50 -24.45 16.80
N LEU A 109 -4.96 -25.06 15.73
CA LEU A 109 -4.74 -26.51 15.65
C LEU A 109 -3.82 -27.04 16.77
N MET A 110 -2.72 -26.36 17.06
CA MET A 110 -1.80 -26.72 18.16
C MET A 110 -2.48 -26.67 19.53
N THR A 111 -3.42 -25.73 19.71
CA THR A 111 -4.19 -25.58 20.95
C THR A 111 -5.14 -26.76 21.16
N PHE A 112 -5.78 -27.25 20.09
CA PHE A 112 -6.65 -28.43 20.15
C PHE A 112 -5.88 -29.72 20.47
N ASP A 113 -4.71 -29.95 19.86
CA ASP A 113 -3.88 -31.15 20.12
C ASP A 113 -3.41 -31.24 21.59
N ASN A 114 -3.06 -30.09 22.19
CA ASN A 114 -2.70 -30.03 23.61
C ASN A 114 -3.90 -30.32 24.53
N GLN A 115 -5.10 -29.85 24.20
CA GLN A 115 -6.30 -30.14 24.99
C GLN A 115 -6.73 -31.61 24.90
N ILE A 116 -6.55 -32.25 23.74
CA ILE A 116 -6.83 -33.68 23.57
C ILE A 116 -5.83 -34.52 24.38
N SER A 117 -4.56 -34.10 24.43
CA SER A 117 -3.49 -34.83 25.13
C SER A 117 -3.53 -34.71 26.66
N ILE A 118 -4.16 -33.68 27.22
CA ILE A 118 -4.28 -33.48 28.69
C ILE A 118 -5.42 -34.31 29.30
N ASN A 119 -6.34 -34.83 28.47
CA ASN A 119 -7.51 -35.60 28.93
C ASN A 119 -7.30 -37.13 28.90
N GLN A 120 -6.05 -37.63 28.95
CA GLN A 120 -5.73 -39.06 29.07
C GLN A 120 -4.95 -39.39 30.34
#